data_AF-K8E2G2-F1
#
_entry.id   AF-K8E2G2-F1
#
_cell.length_a   1.000
_cell.length_b   1.000
_cell.length_c   1.000
_cell.angle_alpha   90.00
_cell.angle_beta   90.00
_cell.angle_gamma   90.00
#
_symmetry.space_group_name_H-M   'P 1'
#
loop_
_entity.id
_entity.type
_entity.pdbx_description
1 polymer ?
#
loop_
_entity_poly.entity_id
_entity_poly.type
_entity_poly.pdbx_seq_one_letter_code
_entity_poly.pdbx_strand_id
1 'polypeptide(L)'
;MGHKKINWKNLVGIILFNLLIASLIVLFFYSIAAILWVSIFTLTVSPFLVIIADVLHYLPFSMENLIIGTLFYALAMLLVPIVAKYTTKLIKLTKDYILYTIKFLYY
;
A
#
# COMPACT_ATOMS: atom_id res chain seq x y z
N MET A 1 29.40 -3.85 -25.82
CA MET A 1 28.27 -3.00 -25.35
C MET A 1 28.81 -1.59 -25.18
N GLY A 2 28.44 -0.66 -26.08
CA GLY A 2 29.01 0.69 -26.08
C GLY A 2 28.71 1.44 -24.79
N HIS A 3 29.71 2.11 -24.23
CA HIS A 3 29.60 2.96 -23.05
C HIS A 3 28.56 4.06 -23.29
N LYS A 4 27.31 3.87 -22.84
CA LYS A 4 26.34 4.97 -22.78
C LYS A 4 26.85 5.97 -21.74
N LYS A 5 27.32 7.13 -22.22
CA LYS A 5 27.76 8.23 -21.34
C LYS A 5 26.54 8.75 -20.58
N ILE A 6 26.68 8.85 -19.27
CA ILE A 6 25.68 9.49 -18.40
C ILE A 6 25.61 10.97 -18.75
N ASN A 7 24.40 11.48 -18.97
CA ASN A 7 24.17 12.91 -19.12
C ASN A 7 24.06 13.57 -17.73
N TRP A 8 25.14 14.24 -17.30
CA TRP A 8 25.22 14.86 -15.97
C TRP A 8 24.15 15.93 -15.70
N LYS A 9 23.67 16.66 -16.74
CA LYS A 9 22.58 17.62 -16.57
C LYS A 9 21.25 16.91 -16.25
N ASN A 10 20.98 15.81 -16.95
CA ASN A 10 19.81 14.98 -16.70
C ASN A 10 19.88 14.32 -15.32
N LEU A 11 21.07 13.90 -14.88
CA LEU A 11 21.29 13.35 -13.54
C LEU A 11 20.89 14.33 -12.43
N VAL A 12 21.37 15.58 -12.49
CA VAL A 12 21.06 16.60 -11.49
C VAL A 12 19.56 16.92 -11.48
N GLY A 13 18.94 17.05 -12.66
CA GLY A 13 17.50 17.27 -12.77
C GLY A 13 16.66 16.13 -12.18
N ILE A 14 17.03 14.88 -12.45
CA ILE A 14 16.39 13.69 -11.87
C ILE A 14 16.52 13.68 -10.35
N ILE A 15 17.71 13.96 -9.82
CA ILE A 15 17.96 13.94 -8.38
C ILE A 15 17.09 14.99 -7.69
N LEU A 16 17.08 16.23 -8.19
CA LEU A 16 16.27 17.31 -7.62
C LEU A 16 14.76 17.00 -7.69
N PHE A 17 14.28 16.50 -8.84
CA PHE A 17 12.87 16.13 -8.99
C PHE A 17 12.47 14.97 -8.07
N ASN A 18 13.33 13.95 -7.94
CA ASN A 18 13.08 12.82 -7.05
C ASN A 18 13.08 13.23 -5.57
N LEU A 19 14.02 14.07 -5.16
CA LEU A 19 14.11 14.56 -3.78
C LEU A 19 12.90 15.42 -3.40
N LEU A 20 12.46 16.31 -4.30
CA LEU A 20 11.47 17.32 -3.99
C LEU A 20 10.02 16.88 -4.24
N ILE A 21 9.76 16.07 -5.26
CA ILE A 21 8.39 15.83 -5.76
C ILE A 21 8.08 14.34 -5.82
N ALA A 22 8.92 13.55 -6.46
CA ALA A 22 8.60 12.13 -6.68
C ALA A 22 8.56 11.34 -5.35
N SER A 23 9.47 11.62 -4.42
CA SER A 23 9.50 11.00 -3.09
C SER A 23 8.21 11.23 -2.31
N LEU A 24 7.73 12.47 -2.25
CA LEU A 24 6.49 12.87 -1.57
C LEU A 24 5.27 12.19 -2.17
N ILE A 25 5.16 12.21 -3.50
CA ILE A 25 4.04 11.58 -4.21
C ILE A 25 4.03 10.07 -3.97
N VAL A 26 5.19 9.41 -4.12
CA VAL A 26 5.32 7.97 -3.87
C VAL A 26 4.97 7.65 -2.42
N LEU A 27 5.55 8.37 -1.45
CA LEU A 27 5.29 8.14 -0.03
C LEU A 27 3.80 8.31 0.29
N PHE A 28 3.13 9.33 -0.25
CA PHE A 28 1.71 9.57 -0.05
C PHE A 28 0.86 8.39 -0.54
N PHE A 29 1.05 7.94 -1.78
CA PHE A 29 0.27 6.83 -2.33
C PHE A 29 0.57 5.49 -1.65
N TYR A 30 1.82 5.21 -1.28
CA TYR A 30 2.17 4.01 -0.52
C TYR A 30 1.62 4.05 0.90
N SER A 31 1.55 5.22 1.54
CA SER A 31 0.92 5.37 2.85
C SER A 31 -0.58 5.07 2.80
N ILE A 32 -1.28 5.57 1.77
CA ILE A 32 -2.70 5.23 1.56
C ILE A 32 -2.88 3.72 1.36
N ALA A 33 -2.04 3.11 0.51
CA ALA A 33 -2.11 1.66 0.29
C ALA A 33 -1.86 0.88 1.59
N ALA A 34 -0.89 1.31 2.40
CA ALA A 34 -0.60 0.69 3.69
C ALA A 34 -1.79 0.81 4.66
N ILE A 35 -2.39 1.99 4.79
CA ILE A 35 -3.57 2.21 5.66
C ILE A 35 -4.74 1.31 5.22
N LEU A 36 -4.98 1.17 3.92
CA LEU A 36 -6.02 0.28 3.39
C LEU A 36 -5.74 -1.19 3.74
N TRP A 37 -4.50 -1.65 3.58
CA TRP A 37 -4.14 -3.03 3.93
C TRP A 37 -4.22 -3.32 5.43
N VAL A 38 -3.78 -2.37 6.27
CA VAL A 38 -3.92 -2.47 7.74
C VAL A 38 -5.41 -2.52 8.13
N SER A 39 -6.25 -1.71 7.49
CA SER A 39 -7.69 -1.71 7.73
C SER A 39 -8.33 -3.05 7.35
N ILE A 40 -7.99 -3.57 6.16
CA ILE A 40 -8.44 -4.91 5.72
C ILE A 40 -8.00 -5.98 6.71
N PHE A 41 -6.74 -5.95 7.15
CA PHE A 41 -6.22 -6.91 8.10
C PHE A 41 -7.02 -6.88 9.41
N THR A 42 -7.22 -5.70 9.99
CA THR A 42 -8.01 -5.50 11.21
C THR A 42 -9.44 -6.03 11.07
N LEU A 43 -10.10 -5.73 9.95
CA LEU A 43 -11.46 -6.23 9.68
C LEU A 43 -11.49 -7.75 9.54
N THR A 44 -10.47 -8.32 8.90
CA THR A 44 -10.32 -9.78 8.70
C THR A 44 -10.13 -10.51 10.03
N VAL A 45 -9.36 -9.93 10.96
CA VAL A 45 -9.16 -10.56 12.28
C VAL A 45 -10.27 -10.23 13.28
N SER A 46 -11.19 -9.31 12.96
CA SER A 46 -12.22 -8.84 13.90
C SER A 46 -13.07 -9.93 14.57
N PRO A 47 -13.54 -11.01 13.91
CA PRO A 47 -14.29 -12.05 14.61
C PRO A 47 -13.44 -12.77 15.67
N PHE A 48 -12.14 -12.93 15.43
CA PHE A 48 -11.22 -13.50 16.41
C PHE A 48 -10.94 -12.53 17.57
N LEU A 49 -10.85 -11.23 17.28
CA LEU A 49 -10.66 -10.21 18.32
C LEU A 49 -11.83 -10.19 19.31
N VAL A 50 -13.06 -10.41 18.86
CA VAL A 50 -14.23 -10.51 19.74
C VAL A 50 -14.10 -11.71 20.69
N ILE A 51 -13.65 -12.87 20.19
CA ILE A 51 -13.45 -14.07 21.02
C ILE A 51 -12.31 -13.85 22.02
N ILE A 52 -11.19 -13.26 21.58
CA ILE A 52 -10.04 -12.98 22.45
C ILE A 52 -10.42 -11.97 23.54
N ALA A 53 -11.20 -10.94 23.21
CA ALA A 53 -11.64 -9.94 24.16
C ALA A 53 -12.52 -10.52 25.27
N ASP A 54 -13.34 -11.53 24.95
CA ASP A 54 -14.14 -12.27 25.93
C ASP A 54 -13.27 -13.13 26.85
N VAL A 55 -12.32 -13.89 26.28
CA VAL A 55 -11.38 -14.73 27.04
C VAL A 55 -10.51 -13.90 28.00
N LEU A 56 -10.14 -12.68 27.59
CA LEU A 56 -9.36 -11.75 28.41
C LEU A 56 -10.22 -10.91 29.37
N HIS A 57 -11.53 -11.13 29.42
CA HIS A 57 -12.50 -10.38 30.23
C HIS A 57 -12.51 -8.86 29.96
N TYR A 58 -12.08 -8.42 28.76
CA TYR A 58 -12.16 -7.02 28.34
C TYR A 58 -13.54 -6.62 27.84
N LEU A 59 -14.30 -7.56 27.28
CA LEU A 59 -15.64 -7.32 26.75
C LEU A 59 -16.49 -8.58 26.95
N PRO A 60 -17.71 -8.49 27.53
CA PRO A 60 -18.57 -9.66 27.65
C PRO A 60 -18.99 -10.15 26.26
N PHE A 61 -18.97 -11.47 26.06
CA PHE A 61 -19.49 -12.07 24.85
C PHE A 61 -20.93 -11.65 24.56
N SER A 62 -21.17 -11.20 23.33
CA SER A 62 -22.50 -10.96 22.78
C SER A 62 -22.55 -11.53 21.35
N MET A 63 -23.64 -12.22 21.05
CA MET A 63 -23.92 -12.71 19.68
C MET A 63 -23.93 -11.57 18.66
N GLU A 64 -24.38 -10.38 19.06
CA GLU A 64 -24.39 -9.20 18.19
C GLU A 64 -22.96 -8.80 17.77
N ASN A 65 -22.02 -8.81 18.70
CA ASN A 65 -20.61 -8.49 18.44
C ASN A 65 -19.96 -9.50 17.50
N LEU A 66 -20.30 -10.80 17.64
CA LEU A 66 -19.82 -11.85 16.74
C LEU A 66 -20.38 -11.68 15.32
N ILE A 67 -21.67 -11.36 15.19
CA ILE A 67 -22.32 -11.09 13.90
C ILE A 67 -21.67 -9.88 13.22
N ILE A 68 -21.46 -8.78 13.95
CA ILE A 68 -20.79 -7.57 13.44
C ILE A 68 -19.36 -7.90 12.99
N GLY A 69 -18.59 -8.64 13.79
CA GLY A 69 -17.23 -9.08 13.42
C GLY A 69 -17.23 -9.94 12.15
N THR A 70 -18.21 -10.82 12.01
CA THR A 70 -18.35 -11.66 10.80
C THR A 70 -18.71 -10.83 9.57
N LEU A 71 -19.56 -9.80 9.71
CA LEU A 71 -19.87 -8.85 8.64
C LEU A 71 -18.65 -8.03 8.23
N PHE A 72 -17.83 -7.59 9.19
CA PHE A 72 -16.56 -6.91 8.91
C PHE A 72 -15.57 -7.81 8.17
N TYR A 73 -15.48 -9.09 8.54
CA TYR A 73 -14.69 -10.07 7.80
C TYR A 73 -15.18 -10.22 6.35
N ALA A 74 -16.50 -10.34 6.14
CA ALA A 74 -17.06 -10.44 4.80
C ALA A 74 -16.77 -9.17 3.97
N LEU A 75 -16.89 -7.99 4.57
CA LEU A 75 -16.52 -6.73 3.93
C LEU A 75 -15.04 -6.68 3.55
N ALA A 76 -14.15 -7.15 4.43
CA ALA A 76 -12.72 -7.23 4.16
C ALA A 76 -12.45 -8.10 2.92
N MET A 77 -13.08 -9.28 2.84
CA MET A 77 -12.94 -10.19 1.71
C MET A 77 -13.37 -9.56 0.38
N LEU A 78 -14.42 -8.72 0.39
CA LEU A 78 -14.85 -7.96 -0.80
C LEU A 78 -13.85 -6.85 -1.17
N LEU A 79 -13.22 -6.22 -0.19
CA LEU A 79 -12.27 -5.11 -0.40
C LEU A 79 -10.87 -5.58 -0.84
N VAL A 80 -10.44 -6.78 -0.42
CA VAL A 80 -9.14 -7.37 -0.79
C VAL A 80 -8.84 -7.30 -2.30
N PRO A 81 -9.68 -7.80 -3.22
CA PRO A 81 -9.38 -7.77 -4.65
C PRO A 81 -9.30 -6.34 -5.20
N ILE A 82 -10.11 -5.42 -4.66
CA ILE A 82 -10.11 -4.01 -5.06
C ILE A 82 -8.79 -3.37 -4.66
N VAL A 83 -8.40 -3.48 -3.38
CA VAL A 83 -7.15 -2.89 -2.88
C VAL A 83 -5.95 -3.52 -3.56
N ALA A 84 -5.92 -4.84 -3.74
CA ALA A 84 -4.85 -5.54 -4.46
C ALA A 84 -4.68 -5.04 -5.90
N LYS A 85 -5.78 -4.78 -6.62
CA LYS A 85 -5.75 -4.22 -7.98
C LYS A 85 -5.09 -2.84 -8.01
N TYR A 86 -5.45 -1.96 -7.08
CA TYR A 86 -4.86 -0.62 -7.01
C TYR A 86 -3.41 -0.63 -6.53
N THR A 87 -3.06 -1.47 -5.54
CA THR A 87 -1.66 -1.66 -5.12
C THR A 87 -0.79 -2.17 -6.26
N THR A 88 -1.27 -3.14 -7.04
CA THR A 88 -0.54 -3.65 -8.21
C THR A 88 -0.33 -2.57 -9.27
N LYS A 89 -1.37 -1.74 -9.52
CA LYS A 89 -1.26 -0.61 -10.44
C LYS A 89 -0.24 0.43 -9.95
N LEU A 90 -0.22 0.71 -8.65
CA LEU A 90 0.74 1.64 -8.03
C LEU A 90 2.18 1.13 -8.17
N ILE A 91 2.43 -0.15 -7.90
CA ILE A 91 3.73 -0.79 -8.07
C ILE A 91 4.17 -0.72 -9.54
N LYS A 92 3.26 -1.02 -10.47
CA LYS A 92 3.54 -0.93 -11.91
C LYS A 92 3.95 0.48 -12.33
N LEU A 93 3.17 1.50 -11.91
CA LEU A 93 3.48 2.90 -12.21
C LEU A 93 4.84 3.33 -11.64
N THR A 94 5.17 2.86 -10.43
CA THR A 94 6.46 3.13 -9.79
C THR A 94 7.61 2.49 -10.58
N LYS A 95 7.43 1.23 -11.02
CA LYS A 95 8.42 0.52 -11.85
C LYS A 95 8.61 1.19 -13.21
N ASP A 96 7.52 1.57 -13.87
CA ASP A 96 7.55 2.25 -15.16
C ASP A 96 8.25 3.61 -15.04
N TYR A 97 7.98 4.35 -13.96
CA TYR A 97 8.68 5.59 -13.63
C TYR A 97 10.20 5.37 -13.48
N ILE A 98 10.62 4.40 -12.66
CA ILE A 98 12.05 4.09 -12.46
C ILE A 98 12.72 3.73 -13.79
N LEU A 99 12.08 2.91 -14.62
CA LEU A 99 12.58 2.53 -15.94
C LEU A 99 12.70 3.74 -16.88
N TYR A 100 11.74 4.66 -16.84
CA TYR A 100 11.79 5.91 -17.60
C TYR A 100 12.95 6.80 -17.14
N THR A 101 13.12 6.97 -15.82
CA THR A 101 14.22 7.73 -15.23
C THR A 101 15.57 7.17 -15.64
N ILE A 102 15.74 5.83 -15.60
CA ILE A 102 16.96 5.16 -16.04
C ILE A 102 17.22 5.44 -17.52
N LYS A 103 16.20 5.30 -18.39
CA LYS A 103 16.36 5.57 -19.83
C LYS A 103 16.77 7.02 -20.10
N PHE A 104 16.17 7.98 -19.41
CA PHE A 104 16.47 9.42 -19.55
C PHE A 104 17.88 9.78 -19.10
N LEU A 105 18.47 9.00 -18.19
CA LEU A 105 19.82 9.21 -17.65
C LEU A 105 20.91 8.81 -18.66
N TYR A 106 20.59 7.87 -19.56
CA TYR A 106 21.49 7.32 -20.58
C TYR A 106 21.21 7.81 -22.02
N TYR A 107 20.24 8.71 -22.19
CA TYR A 107 19.97 9.47 -23.42
C TYR A 107 20.44 10.93 -23.22
#